data_AF-A0A7C4U371-F1
#
_entry.id   AF-A0A7C4U371-F1
#
_cell.length_a   1.000
_cell.length_b   1.000
_cell.length_c   1.000
_cell.angle_alpha   90.00
_cell.angle_beta   90.00
_cell.angle_gamma   90.00
#
_symmetry.space_group_name_H-M   'P 1'
#
loop_
_entity.id
_entity.type
_entity.pdbx_description
1 polymer ?
#
loop_
_entity_poly.entity_id
_entity_poly.type
_entity_poly.pdbx_seq_one_letter_code
_entity_poly.pdbx_strand_id
1 'polypeptide(L)'
;MMLKRLLPVLFFAGISTAVFADHSVTLHSPDGNLQLGLLHRSNGDLVYKVFFKGKTVVAPSGLGMRLKSPEVSLLQFDLLGIDSSVTDETWKPVWGEVSQIRNNYKQLLVKLADRSAS
;
A
#
# COMPACT_ATOMS: atom_id res chain seq x y z
N MET A 1 27.08 18.47 56.39
CA MET A 1 25.62 18.53 56.59
C MET A 1 25.15 19.85 55.99
N MET A 2 24.40 19.98 54.88
CA MET A 2 23.73 19.07 53.95
C MET A 2 23.70 19.75 52.58
N LEU A 3 24.17 19.03 51.56
CA LEU A 3 23.98 19.29 50.15
C LEU A 3 22.48 19.17 49.79
N LYS A 4 21.79 20.25 49.42
CA LYS A 4 20.46 20.22 48.77
C LYS A 4 20.38 21.39 47.76
N ARG A 5 20.94 21.21 46.56
CA ARG A 5 20.27 20.76 45.32
C ARG A 5 19.56 21.92 44.59
N LEU A 6 20.31 22.48 43.62
CA LEU A 6 19.82 23.16 42.43
C LEU A 6 18.78 22.30 41.66
N LEU A 7 17.81 22.99 41.04
CA LEU A 7 16.91 22.65 39.90
C LEU A 7 15.43 22.83 40.25
N PRO A 8 14.72 23.64 39.46
CA PRO A 8 13.72 23.03 38.60
C PRO A 8 13.87 23.56 37.16
N VAL A 9 14.83 22.99 36.43
CA VAL A 9 14.76 22.91 34.97
C VAL A 9 14.49 21.45 34.67
N LEU A 10 13.22 21.03 34.69
CA LEU A 10 12.71 19.87 33.96
C LEU A 10 11.23 19.65 34.29
N PHE A 11 10.34 20.29 33.52
CA PHE A 11 9.00 19.73 33.34
C PHE A 11 8.49 20.05 31.94
N PHE A 12 9.31 19.73 30.93
CA PHE A 12 8.82 19.48 29.59
C PHE A 12 8.73 17.96 29.42
N ALA A 13 7.76 17.36 30.12
CA ALA A 13 7.40 15.96 29.91
C ALA A 13 6.87 15.86 28.48
N GLY A 14 7.71 15.34 27.58
CA GLY A 14 7.38 15.15 26.18
C GLY A 14 6.17 14.24 26.03
N ILE A 15 5.07 14.82 25.56
CA ILE A 15 3.93 14.06 25.06
C ILE A 15 4.39 13.47 23.72
N SER A 16 4.92 12.24 23.76
CA SER A 16 5.16 11.46 22.56
C SER A 16 3.81 10.96 22.05
N THR A 17 3.12 11.77 21.24
CA THR A 17 1.96 11.30 20.50
C THR A 17 2.45 10.32 19.45
N ALA A 18 1.99 9.07 19.51
CA ALA A 18 2.21 8.12 18.44
C ALA A 18 1.56 8.67 17.15
N VAL A 19 2.39 9.05 16.18
CA VAL A 19 1.94 9.45 14.85
C VAL A 19 1.76 8.17 14.05
N PHE A 20 0.51 7.77 13.82
CA PHE A 20 0.20 6.74 12.83
C PHE A 20 0.33 7.36 11.44
N ALA A 21 1.37 6.99 10.70
CA ALA A 21 1.64 7.50 9.37
C ALA A 21 0.94 6.66 8.30
N ASP A 22 0.38 7.31 7.29
CA ASP A 22 -0.11 6.64 6.09
C ASP A 22 1.07 6.08 5.27
N HIS A 23 0.90 4.90 4.69
CA HIS A 23 1.87 4.29 3.79
C HIS A 23 1.44 4.48 2.34
N SER A 24 2.28 5.15 1.54
CA SER A 24 2.02 5.40 0.12
C SER A 24 3.09 4.77 -0.75
N VAL A 25 2.68 4.03 -1.78
CA VAL A 25 3.56 3.43 -2.78
C VAL A 25 3.12 3.84 -4.18
N THR A 26 4.09 4.11 -5.04
CA THR A 26 3.86 4.40 -6.45
C THR A 26 4.65 3.43 -7.33
N LEU A 27 3.99 2.85 -8.32
CA LEU A 27 4.59 1.96 -9.31
C LEU A 27 4.29 2.48 -10.71
N HIS A 28 5.29 2.47 -11.59
CA HIS A 28 5.14 2.87 -12.98
C HIS A 28 5.24 1.66 -13.92
N SER A 29 4.50 1.67 -15.02
CA SER A 29 4.69 0.70 -16.12
C SER A 29 6.13 0.72 -16.66
N PRO A 30 6.55 -0.32 -17.40
CA PRO A 30 7.88 -0.36 -18.02
C PRO A 30 8.20 0.89 -18.87
N ASP A 31 7.20 1.42 -19.58
CA ASP A 31 7.32 2.62 -20.42
C ASP A 31 7.04 3.94 -19.68
N GLY A 32 6.71 3.89 -18.38
CA GLY A 32 6.42 5.05 -17.54
C GLY A 32 5.08 5.74 -17.79
N ASN A 33 4.29 5.31 -18.77
CA ASN A 33 3.05 6.00 -19.14
C ASN A 33 1.90 5.70 -18.17
N LEU A 34 1.87 4.54 -17.53
CA LEU A 34 0.91 4.20 -16.49
C LEU A 34 1.55 4.34 -15.11
N GLN A 35 0.82 4.93 -14.18
CA GLN A 35 1.22 5.07 -12.78
C GLN A 35 0.10 4.53 -11.88
N LEU A 36 0.43 3.52 -11.08
CA LEU A 36 -0.39 3.02 -9.98
C LEU A 36 0.06 3.72 -8.70
N GLY A 37 -0.87 4.33 -7.98
CA GLY A 37 -0.69 4.78 -6.61
C GLY A 37 -1.48 3.89 -5.66
N LEU A 38 -0.84 3.41 -4.61
CA LEU A 38 -1.45 2.70 -3.49
C LEU A 38 -1.28 3.53 -2.22
N LEU A 39 -2.36 3.71 -1.47
CA LEU A 39 -2.37 4.36 -0.17
C LEU A 39 -3.01 3.43 0.84
N HIS A 40 -2.24 3.02 1.85
CA HIS A 40 -2.74 2.40 3.06
C HIS A 40 -2.80 3.48 4.14
N ARG A 41 -3.99 3.73 4.66
CA ARG A 41 -4.23 4.74 5.67
C ARG A 41 -4.10 4.16 7.07
N SER A 42 -3.74 5.01 8.03
CA SER A 42 -3.70 4.65 9.46
C SER A 42 -5.01 4.05 10.02
N ASN A 43 -6.16 4.44 9.46
CA ASN A 43 -7.48 3.88 9.81
C ASN A 43 -7.71 2.46 9.24
N GLY A 44 -6.79 1.94 8.43
CA GLY A 44 -6.86 0.62 7.80
C GLY A 44 -7.37 0.63 6.36
N ASP A 45 -7.86 1.77 5.84
CA ASP A 45 -8.34 1.83 4.45
C ASP A 45 -7.19 1.55 3.48
N LEU A 46 -7.44 0.68 2.50
CA LEU A 46 -6.56 0.49 1.36
C LEU A 46 -7.19 1.11 0.11
N VAL A 47 -6.50 2.06 -0.50
CA VAL A 47 -7.00 2.84 -1.63
C VAL A 47 -6.00 2.77 -2.78
N TYR A 48 -6.48 2.60 -4.00
CA TYR A 48 -5.66 2.72 -5.21
C TYR A 48 -6.15 3.81 -6.15
N LYS A 49 -5.26 4.28 -7.01
CA LYS A 49 -5.54 5.22 -8.10
C LYS A 49 -4.63 4.92 -9.28
N VAL A 50 -5.09 5.22 -10.49
CA VAL A 50 -4.33 4.97 -11.72
C VAL A 50 -4.33 6.21 -12.60
N PHE A 51 -3.15 6.56 -13.10
CA PHE A 51 -2.96 7.60 -14.10
C PHE A 51 -2.40 7.01 -15.38
N PHE A 52 -2.83 7.56 -16.52
CA PHE A 52 -2.20 7.35 -17.81
C PHE A 52 -1.74 8.69 -18.36
N LYS A 53 -0.42 8.84 -18.57
CA LYS A 53 0.23 10.08 -19.04
C LYS A 53 -0.21 11.30 -18.22
N GLY A 54 -0.22 11.14 -16.90
CA GLY A 54 -0.64 12.17 -15.94
C GLY A 54 -2.14 12.42 -15.84
N LYS A 55 -2.98 11.78 -16.67
CA LYS A 55 -4.44 11.90 -16.61
C LYS A 55 -5.04 10.79 -15.76
N THR A 56 -5.98 11.14 -14.88
CA THR A 56 -6.69 10.16 -14.05
C THR A 56 -7.50 9.20 -14.92
N VAL A 57 -7.22 7.90 -14.80
CA VAL A 57 -8.02 6.81 -15.40
C VAL A 57 -8.87 6.12 -14.34
N VAL A 58 -8.30 5.95 -13.14
CA VAL A 58 -9.03 5.48 -11.96
C VAL A 58 -8.83 6.48 -10.84
N ALA A 59 -9.92 7.13 -10.43
CA ALA A 59 -9.94 7.99 -9.25
C ALA A 59 -9.69 7.16 -7.98
N PRO A 60 -9.32 7.79 -6.84
CA PRO A 60 -9.11 7.07 -5.58
C PRO A 60 -10.27 6.12 -5.27
N SER A 61 -9.97 4.83 -5.21
CA SER A 61 -10.94 3.73 -5.10
C SER A 61 -10.50 2.77 -4.00
N GLY A 62 -11.42 2.41 -3.11
CA GLY A 62 -11.16 1.49 -1.99
C GLY A 62 -11.02 0.04 -2.45
N LEU A 63 -10.11 -0.69 -1.81
CA LEU A 63 -9.91 -2.13 -1.99
C LEU A 63 -10.41 -2.87 -0.74
N GLY A 64 -11.15 -3.95 -0.96
CA GLY A 64 -11.68 -4.78 0.10
C GLY A 64 -12.56 -5.89 -0.45
N MET A 65 -13.03 -6.76 0.42
CA MET A 65 -13.84 -7.93 0.05
C MET A 65 -15.00 -8.12 1.02
N ARG A 66 -16.08 -8.72 0.54
CA ARG A 66 -17.17 -9.22 1.38
C ARG A 66 -17.28 -10.72 1.19
N LEU A 67 -17.17 -11.46 2.29
CA LEU A 67 -17.34 -12.90 2.34
C LEU A 67 -18.77 -13.21 2.76
N LYS A 68 -19.35 -14.28 2.22
CA LYS A 68 -20.73 -14.69 2.50
C LYS A 68 -20.84 -15.71 3.63
N SER A 69 -19.83 -16.54 3.85
CA SER A 69 -19.89 -17.66 4.81
C SER A 69 -18.56 -17.85 5.54
N PRO A 70 -18.40 -17.28 6.75
CA PRO A 70 -19.34 -16.39 7.44
C PRO A 70 -19.50 -15.04 6.72
N GLU A 71 -20.59 -14.33 7.01
CA GLU A 71 -20.80 -12.98 6.47
C GLU A 71 -19.83 -11.99 7.15
N VAL A 72 -18.80 -11.56 6.43
CA VAL A 72 -17.72 -10.69 6.94
C VAL A 72 -17.31 -9.69 5.88
N SER A 73 -17.11 -8.43 6.26
CA SER A 73 -16.57 -7.38 5.39
C SER A 73 -15.13 -7.08 5.75
N LEU A 74 -14.20 -7.40 4.85
CA LEU A 74 -12.77 -7.14 4.97
C LEU A 74 -12.47 -5.80 4.28
N LEU A 75 -12.52 -4.70 5.03
CA LEU A 75 -12.36 -3.34 4.51
C LEU A 75 -11.20 -2.57 5.15
N GLN A 76 -10.71 -3.04 6.30
CA GLN A 76 -9.67 -2.40 7.08
C GLN A 76 -8.55 -3.40 7.35
N PHE A 77 -7.34 -3.02 6.96
CA PHE A 77 -6.20 -3.91 6.99
C PHE A 77 -5.05 -3.31 7.78
N ASP A 78 -4.25 -4.16 8.42
CA ASP A 78 -2.90 -3.82 8.84
C ASP A 78 -1.92 -4.20 7.72
N LEU A 79 -0.97 -3.31 7.44
CA LEU A 79 0.04 -3.53 6.40
C LEU A 79 1.21 -4.33 6.97
N LEU A 80 1.36 -5.57 6.51
CA LEU A 80 2.43 -6.47 6.97
C LEU A 80 3.73 -6.30 6.17
N GLY A 81 3.62 -5.90 4.90
CA GLY A 81 4.78 -5.73 4.04
C GLY A 81 4.41 -5.44 2.59
N ILE A 82 5.39 -4.90 1.87
CA ILE A 82 5.26 -4.55 0.45
C ILE A 82 6.51 -5.05 -0.26
N ASP A 83 6.31 -5.81 -1.32
CA ASP A 83 7.36 -6.30 -2.22
C ASP A 83 7.06 -5.88 -3.66
N SER A 84 8.10 -5.83 -4.50
CA SER A 84 7.94 -5.54 -5.93
C SER A 84 8.87 -6.39 -6.78
N SER A 85 8.43 -6.72 -7.99
CA SER A 85 9.24 -7.44 -8.98
C SER A 85 8.99 -6.91 -10.38
N VAL A 86 9.82 -7.32 -11.33
CA VAL A 86 9.67 -7.02 -12.75
C VAL A 86 9.68 -8.34 -13.51
N THR A 87 8.76 -8.48 -14.45
CA THR A 87 8.68 -9.62 -15.36
C THR A 87 8.77 -9.09 -16.78
N ASP A 88 9.62 -9.72 -17.60
CA ASP A 88 9.72 -9.45 -19.04
C ASP A 88 10.05 -10.75 -19.76
N GLU A 89 9.02 -11.40 -20.28
CA GLU A 89 9.12 -12.70 -20.92
C GLU A 89 8.29 -12.75 -22.20
N THR A 90 8.44 -13.83 -22.98
CA THR A 90 7.67 -14.04 -24.21
C THR A 90 7.23 -15.48 -24.30
N TRP A 91 5.97 -15.70 -24.68
CA TRP A 91 5.40 -17.03 -24.88
C TRP A 91 4.75 -17.16 -26.26
N LYS A 92 4.56 -18.41 -26.70
CA LYS A 92 3.95 -18.74 -27.99
C LYS A 92 2.58 -19.37 -27.73
N PRO A 93 1.47 -18.73 -28.15
CA PRO A 93 0.16 -19.35 -28.06
C PRO A 93 0.05 -20.54 -29.02
N VAL A 94 -0.77 -21.53 -28.65
CA VAL A 94 -1.10 -22.66 -29.55
C VAL A 94 -1.89 -22.17 -30.76
N TRP A 95 -2.78 -21.20 -30.55
CA TRP A 95 -3.57 -20.51 -31.56
C TRP A 95 -3.82 -19.07 -31.11
N GLY A 96 -3.82 -18.11 -32.03
CA GLY A 96 -4.01 -16.70 -31.71
C GLY A 96 -3.70 -15.79 -32.89
N GLU A 97 -3.97 -14.49 -32.71
CA GLU A 97 -3.75 -13.46 -33.73
C GLU A 97 -2.26 -13.23 -34.04
N VAL A 98 -1.38 -13.52 -33.08
CA VAL A 98 0.08 -13.34 -33.21
C VAL A 98 0.82 -14.60 -32.79
N SER A 99 2.01 -14.81 -33.36
CA SER A 99 2.83 -15.99 -33.10
C SER A 99 3.59 -15.94 -31.77
N GLN A 100 3.78 -14.75 -31.19
CA GLN A 100 4.46 -14.52 -29.92
C GLN A 100 3.80 -13.37 -29.16
N ILE A 101 3.66 -13.52 -27.85
CA ILE A 101 3.11 -12.51 -26.94
C ILE A 101 4.16 -12.17 -25.89
N ARG A 102 4.49 -10.89 -25.75
CA ARG A 102 5.39 -10.37 -24.71
C ARG A 102 4.60 -10.03 -23.45
N ASN A 103 5.03 -10.57 -22.32
CA ASN A 103 4.48 -10.31 -21.00
C ASN A 103 5.48 -9.44 -20.22
N ASN A 104 5.32 -8.13 -20.27
CA ASN A 104 6.23 -7.16 -19.65
C ASN A 104 5.49 -6.25 -18.66
N TYR A 105 5.72 -6.42 -17.37
CA TYR A 105 5.07 -5.66 -16.31
C TYR A 105 5.96 -5.50 -15.08
N LYS A 106 5.60 -4.52 -14.25
CA LYS A 106 6.10 -4.42 -12.87
C LYS A 106 4.98 -4.84 -11.92
N GLN A 107 5.32 -5.63 -10.92
CA GLN A 107 4.38 -6.16 -9.93
C GLN A 107 4.55 -5.44 -8.59
N LEU A 108 3.43 -5.18 -7.92
CA LEU A 108 3.39 -4.78 -6.52
C LEU A 108 2.64 -5.85 -5.73
N LEU A 109 3.29 -6.45 -4.74
CA LEU A 109 2.69 -7.42 -3.83
C LEU A 109 2.53 -6.79 -2.45
N VAL A 110 1.30 -6.74 -1.97
CA VAL A 110 0.93 -6.11 -0.69
C VAL A 110 0.43 -7.20 0.25
N LYS A 111 1.11 -7.38 1.39
CA LYS A 111 0.74 -8.36 2.41
C LYS A 111 -0.10 -7.64 3.47
N LEU A 112 -1.31 -8.13 3.68
CA LEU A 112 -2.32 -7.49 4.53
C LEU A 112 -2.83 -8.49 5.56
N ALA A 113 -3.01 -8.05 6.80
CA ALA A 113 -3.83 -8.72 7.80
C ALA A 113 -5.14 -7.97 7.95
N ASP A 114 -6.24 -8.68 8.11
CA ASP A 114 -7.52 -8.04 8.43
C ASP A 114 -7.51 -7.53 9.88
N ARG A 115 -7.96 -6.29 10.10
CA ARG A 115 -8.01 -5.69 11.43
C ARG A 115 -9.22 -6.17 12.25
N SER A 116 -10.31 -6.58 11.59
CA SER A 116 -11.52 -7.12 12.25
C SER A 116 -11.33 -8.51 12.88
N ALA A 117 -10.19 -9.17 12.65
CA ALA A 117 -9.84 -10.45 13.26
C ALA A 117 -9.18 -10.31 14.66
N SER A 118 -9.23 -9.14 15.31
CA SER A 118 -8.77 -8.92 16.70
C SER A 118 -9.93 -8.76 17.68
#